data_AF-A0A7K0W5B5-F1
#
_entry.id   AF-A0A7K0W5B5-F1
#
_cell.length_a   1.000
_cell.length_b   1.000
_cell.length_c   1.000
_cell.angle_alpha   90.00
_cell.angle_beta   90.00
_cell.angle_gamma   90.00
#
_symmetry.space_group_name_H-M   'P 1'
#
loop_
_entity.id
_entity.type
_entity.pdbx_description
1 polymer ?
#
loop_
_entity_poly.entity_id
_entity_poly.type
_entity_poly.pdbx_seq_one_letter_code
_entity_poly.pdbx_strand_id
1 'polypeptide(L)' 'ELTEYLIRTASRYGMAPEQFAQELSKAGQISQLVAEVARAKALASVLSRVSVKDASGKSVDLEALRPAAEASAE' A
#
# COMPACT_ATOMS: atom_id res chain seq x y z
N GLU A 1 0.28 6.89 -2.86
CA GLU A 1 0.62 6.18 -1.60
C GLU A 1 -0.41 6.29 -0.47
N LEU A 2 -0.42 7.33 0.40
CA LEU A 2 -1.36 7.36 1.54
C LEU A 2 -2.82 7.49 1.09
N THR A 3 -3.09 8.41 0.16
CA THR A 3 -4.41 8.60 -0.43
C THR A 3 -4.88 7.34 -1.18
N GLU A 4 -4.01 6.71 -1.97
CA GLU A 4 -4.32 5.43 -2.62
C GLU A 4 -4.56 4.29 -1.63
N TYR A 5 -3.76 4.23 -0.56
CA TYR A 5 -3.95 3.24 0.51
C TYR A 5 -5.30 3.45 1.18
N LEU A 6 -5.68 4.71 1.42
CA LEU A 6 -6.98 5.09 1.94
C LEU A 6 -8.11 4.68 0.98
N ILE A 7 -8.01 5.03 -0.30
CA ILE A 7 -9.01 4.66 -1.33
C ILE A 7 -9.18 3.15 -1.39
N ARG A 8 -8.08 2.39 -1.55
CA ARG A 8 -8.11 0.93 -1.62
C ARG A 8 -8.68 0.29 -0.35
N THR A 9 -8.39 0.86 0.81
CA THR A 9 -8.93 0.37 2.08
C THR A 9 -10.42 0.68 2.18
N ALA A 10 -10.83 1.92 1.87
CA ALA A 10 -12.23 2.33 1.85
C ALA A 10 -13.06 1.44 0.90
N SER A 11 -12.54 1.13 -0.30
CA SER A 11 -13.19 0.21 -1.24
C SER A 11 -13.39 -1.20 -0.66
N ARG A 12 -12.43 -1.73 0.12
CA ARG A 12 -12.58 -3.04 0.79
C ARG A 12 -13.69 -3.03 1.85
N TYR A 13 -13.92 -1.89 2.48
CA TYR A 13 -15.00 -1.69 3.44
C TYR A 13 -16.32 -1.25 2.79
N GLY A 14 -16.38 -1.07 1.47
CA GLY A 14 -17.57 -0.57 0.78
C GLY A 14 -17.93 0.88 1.13
N MET A 15 -16.95 1.67 1.56
CA MET A 15 -17.13 3.06 1.98
C MET A 15 -16.53 4.04 0.98
N ALA A 16 -17.12 5.24 0.88
CA ALA A 16 -16.51 6.34 0.14
C ALA A 16 -15.21 6.78 0.84
N PRO A 17 -14.14 7.16 0.11
CA PRO A 17 -12.86 7.58 0.68
C PRO A 17 -12.99 8.73 1.70
N GLU A 18 -13.69 9.80 1.35
CA GLU A 18 -13.97 10.92 2.27
C GLU A 18 -14.65 10.47 3.57
N GLN A 19 -15.64 9.59 3.48
CA GLN A 19 -16.35 9.09 4.65
C GLN A 19 -15.42 8.25 5.54
N PHE A 20 -14.62 7.38 4.94
CA PHE A 20 -13.65 6.56 5.67
C PHE A 20 -12.57 7.41 6.35
N ALA A 21 -12.07 8.45 5.69
CA ALA A 21 -11.12 9.40 6.27
C ALA A 21 -11.70 10.11 7.51
N GLN A 22 -12.98 10.51 7.46
CA GLN A 22 -13.66 11.12 8.59
C GLN A 22 -13.79 10.15 9.77
N GLU A 23 -14.16 8.89 9.53
CA GLU A 23 -14.25 7.88 10.59
C GLU A 23 -12.88 7.59 11.24
N LEU A 24 -11.81 7.50 10.44
CA LEU A 24 -10.45 7.35 10.97
C LEU A 24 -10.02 8.56 11.81
N SER A 25 -10.40 9.77 11.40
CA SER A 25 -10.13 10.99 12.15
C SER A 25 -10.86 11.00 13.50
N LYS A 26 -12.17 10.69 13.50
CA LYS A 26 -12.97 10.56 14.72
C LYS A 26 -12.42 9.50 15.68
N ALA A 27 -11.92 8.39 15.13
CA ALA A 27 -11.30 7.32 15.89
C ALA A 27 -9.86 7.62 16.34
N GLY A 28 -9.27 8.74 15.91
CA GLY A 28 -7.87 9.09 16.20
C GLY A 28 -6.84 8.15 15.55
N GLN A 29 -7.22 7.42 14.49
CA GLN A 29 -6.43 6.35 13.88
C GLN A 29 -5.56 6.82 12.69
N ILE A 30 -5.58 8.11 12.36
CA ILE A 30 -4.78 8.66 11.24
C ILE A 30 -3.28 8.36 11.41
N SER A 31 -2.75 8.42 12.63
CA SER A 31 -1.35 8.09 12.92
C SER A 31 -1.02 6.63 12.63
N GLN A 32 -1.95 5.70 12.88
CA GLN A 32 -1.78 4.29 12.57
C GLN A 32 -1.78 4.05 11.06
N LEU A 33 -2.65 4.74 10.33
CA LEU A 33 -2.67 4.67 8.87
C LEU A 33 -1.33 5.13 8.26
N VAL A 34 -0.79 6.24 8.75
CA VAL A 34 0.52 6.75 8.34
C VAL A 34 1.62 5.75 8.67
N ALA A 35 1.59 5.14 9.85
CA ALA A 35 2.56 4.11 10.24
C ALA A 35 2.51 2.88 9.32
N GLU A 36 1.32 2.48 8.85
CA GLU A 36 1.18 1.37 7.92
C GLU A 36 1.82 1.68 6.56
N VAL A 37 1.58 2.88 6.02
CA VAL A 37 2.21 3.32 4.77
C VAL A 37 3.73 3.41 4.93
N ALA A 38 4.21 3.88 6.08
CA ALA A 38 5.64 3.90 6.38
C ALA A 38 6.23 2.48 6.41
N ARG A 39 5.54 1.51 7.02
CA ARG A 39 5.96 0.10 7.05
C ARG A 39 6.02 -0.50 5.63
N ALA A 40 4.99 -0.29 4.83
CA ALA A 40 4.94 -0.77 3.45
C ALA A 40 6.11 -0.21 2.62
N LYS A 41 6.42 1.08 2.79
CA LYS A 41 7.57 1.73 2.13
C LYS A 41 8.91 1.18 2.61
N ALA A 42 9.06 0.97 3.92
CA ALA A 42 10.27 0.37 4.47
C ALA A 42 10.49 -1.04 3.91
N LEU A 43 9.42 -1.85 3.83
CA LEU A 43 9.48 -3.18 3.23
C LEU A 43 9.91 -3.12 1.76
N ALA A 44 9.29 -2.26 0.95
CA ALA A 44 9.69 -2.07 -0.44
C ALA A 44 11.17 -1.65 -0.56
N SER A 45 11.64 -0.77 0.32
CA SER A 45 13.04 -0.33 0.33
C SER A 45 14.02 -1.44 0.71
N VAL A 46 13.62 -2.40 1.57
CA VAL A 46 14.45 -3.56 1.90
C VAL A 46 14.44 -4.55 0.73
N LEU A 47 13.27 -4.80 0.16
CA LEU A 47 13.08 -5.73 -0.95
C LEU A 47 13.86 -5.32 -2.21
N SER A 48 14.03 -4.02 -2.45
CA SER A 48 14.84 -3.53 -3.59
C SER A 48 16.35 -3.81 -3.46
N ARG A 49 16.82 -4.26 -2.30
CA ARG A 49 18.24 -4.54 -2.01
C ARG A 49 18.57 -6.02 -1.95
N VAL A 50 17.58 -6.91 -2.12
CA VAL A 50 17.75 -8.36 -1.99
C VAL A 50 17.30 -9.08 -3.25
N SER A 51 17.91 -10.23 -3.54
CA SER A 51 17.45 -11.12 -4.60
C SER A 51 16.44 -12.11 -4.03
N VAL A 52 15.21 -12.09 -4.55
CA VAL A 52 14.16 -13.04 -4.16
C VAL A 52 14.13 -14.19 -5.15
N LYS A 53 14.08 -15.42 -4.64
CA LYS A 53 13.93 -16.65 -5.42
C LYS A 53 12.72 -17.44 -4.93
N ASP A 54 12.05 -18.14 -5.82
CA ASP A 54 10.98 -19.07 -5.48
C ASP A 54 11.51 -20.39 -4.89
N ALA A 55 10.60 -21.30 -4.52
CA ALA A 55 10.95 -22.61 -3.95
C ALA A 55 11.77 -23.49 -4.91
N SER A 56 11.71 -23.24 -6.22
CA SER A 56 12.48 -23.94 -7.26
C SER A 56 13.83 -23.26 -7.54
N GLY A 57 14.13 -22.13 -6.91
CA GLY A 57 15.36 -21.35 -7.08
C GLY A 57 15.34 -20.35 -8.25
N LYS A 58 14.18 -20.13 -8.89
CA LYS A 58 14.02 -19.14 -9.96
C LYS A 58 13.90 -17.74 -9.37
N SER A 59 14.65 -16.78 -9.92
CA SER A 59 14.56 -15.37 -9.52
C SER A 59 13.16 -14.81 -9.77
N VAL A 60 12.63 -14.12 -8.76
CA VAL A 60 11.35 -13.42 -8.79
C VAL A 60 11.61 -11.94 -9.04
N ASP A 61 11.03 -11.40 -10.12
CA ASP A 61 11.03 -9.96 -10.37
C ASP A 61 9.91 -9.31 -9.55
N LEU A 62 10.29 -8.58 -8.51
CA LEU A 62 9.34 -7.92 -7.62
C LEU A 62 8.73 -6.67 -8.24
N GLU A 63 9.42 -5.99 -9.15
CA GLU A 63 8.89 -4.78 -9.79
C GLU A 63 7.76 -5.15 -10.76
N ALA A 64 7.90 -6.28 -11.48
CA ALA A 64 6.82 -6.81 -12.32
C ALA A 64 5.56 -7.23 -11.54
N LEU A 65 5.68 -7.45 -10.22
CA LEU A 65 4.58 -7.81 -9.33
C LEU A 65 3.96 -6.62 -8.60
N ARG A 66 4.51 -5.41 -8.76
CA ARG A 66 3.88 -4.22 -8.19
C ARG A 66 2.49 -4.09 -8.82
N PRO A 67 1.45 -3.81 -8.00
CA PRO A 67 0.16 -3.43 -8.56
C PRO A 67 0.41 -2.33 -9.59
N ALA A 68 -0.16 -2.46 -10.79
CA ALA A 68 -0.13 -1.36 -11.74
C ALA A 68 -0.60 -0.13 -10.97
N ALA A 69 0.30 0.85 -10.79
CA ALA A 69 -0.19 2.20 -10.64
C ALA A 69 -0.96 2.40 -11.93
N GLU A 70 -2.29 2.34 -11.88
CA GLU A 70 -3.07 3.01 -12.91
C GLU A 70 -2.46 4.40 -12.95
N ALA A 71 -1.75 4.64 -14.05
CA ALA A 71 -1.02 5.86 -14.29
C ALA A 71 -1.95 6.98 -13.88
N SER A 72 -1.44 7.88 -13.04
CA SER A 72 -2.05 9.15 -12.74
C SER A 72 -2.80 9.61 -13.99
N ALA A 73 -4.13 9.53 -13.93
CA ALA A 73 -4.95 10.19 -14.93
C ALA A 73 -4.65 11.67 -14.73
N GLU A 74 -3.80 12.18 -15.61
CA GLU A 74 -3.66 13.61 -15.88
C GLU A 74 -5.01 14.15 -16.37
#